data_AF-A0A7X7NSR6-F1
#
_entry.id   AF-A0A7X7NSR6-F1
#
_cell.length_a   1.000
_cell.length_b   1.000
_cell.length_c   1.000
_cell.angle_alpha   90.00
_cell.angle_beta   90.00
_cell.angle_gamma   90.00
#
_symmetry.space_group_name_H-M   'P 1'
#
loop_
_entity.id
_entity.type
_entity.pdbx_description
1 polymer ?
#
loop_
_entity_poly.entity_id
_entity_poly.type
_entity_poly.pdbx_seq_one_letter_code
_entity_poly.pdbx_strand_id
1 'polypeptide(L)'
;MLGISIANNNRLASLFYRLMLIEAYGTGVPKIFDSYKKEKVKPRIETSDNAFKITLPNRNEPGIDTQLNRSEKAIVELLRQEGRIKRKEVEKQLGISQSMAGRIVRDMVDKEILDVRGQGKNTEYLLKD
;
A
#
# COMPACT_ATOMS: atom_id res chain seq x y z
N MET A 1 -5.73 -23.86 -21.59
CA MET A 1 -4.38 -24.10 -22.16
C MET A 1 -3.35 -23.78 -21.09
N LEU A 2 -2.57 -24.75 -20.63
CA LEU A 2 -1.40 -24.49 -19.79
C LEU A 2 -0.35 -23.78 -20.68
N GLY A 3 -0.08 -22.50 -20.39
CA GLY A 3 0.91 -21.72 -21.13
C GLY A 3 2.29 -22.36 -21.00
N ILE A 4 3.00 -22.50 -22.11
CA ILE A 4 4.35 -23.06 -22.13
C ILE A 4 5.33 -21.96 -21.73
N SER A 5 6.14 -22.19 -20.70
CA SER A 5 7.27 -21.32 -20.36
C SER A 5 8.52 -21.77 -21.11
N ILE A 6 9.04 -20.90 -21.97
CA ILE A 6 10.25 -21.17 -22.78
C ILE A 6 11.29 -20.10 -22.45
N ALA A 7 12.54 -20.52 -22.22
CA ALA A 7 13.62 -19.58 -21.97
C ALA A 7 14.20 -19.05 -23.28
N ASN A 8 14.38 -17.73 -23.36
CA ASN A 8 15.04 -17.08 -24.50
C ASN A 8 16.51 -17.52 -24.65
N ASN A 9 17.20 -17.80 -23.54
CA ASN A 9 18.57 -18.30 -23.54
C ASN A 9 18.70 -19.56 -22.66
N ASN A 10 18.62 -20.72 -23.31
CA ASN A 10 18.69 -22.03 -22.65
C ASN A 10 20.04 -22.29 -21.95
N ARG A 11 21.15 -21.76 -22.48
CA ARG A 11 22.48 -21.94 -21.86
C ARG A 11 22.57 -21.17 -20.55
N LEU A 12 22.15 -19.91 -20.56
CA LEU A 12 22.16 -19.06 -19.37
C LEU A 12 21.29 -19.64 -18.26
N ALA A 13 20.08 -20.06 -18.61
CA ALA A 13 19.19 -20.58 -17.61
C ALA A 13 19.61 -21.98 -17.12
N SER A 14 20.29 -22.81 -17.95
CA SER A 14 20.90 -24.06 -17.50
C SER A 14 22.04 -23.79 -16.51
N LEU A 15 22.84 -22.75 -16.75
CA LEU A 15 23.86 -22.30 -15.81
C LEU A 15 23.25 -21.86 -14.48
N PHE A 16 22.22 -21.00 -14.50
CA PHE A 16 21.54 -20.56 -13.27
C PHE A 16 20.88 -21.70 -12.49
N TYR A 17 20.33 -22.70 -13.19
CA TYR A 17 19.80 -23.89 -12.56
C TYR A 17 20.90 -24.69 -11.85
N ARG A 18 22.05 -24.92 -12.51
CA ARG A 18 23.20 -25.63 -11.91
C ARG A 18 23.83 -24.87 -10.75
N LEU A 19 23.80 -23.54 -10.79
CA LEU A 19 24.24 -22.66 -9.70
C LEU A 19 23.21 -22.52 -8.58
N MET A 20 22.04 -23.19 -8.68
CA MET A 20 20.93 -23.09 -7.72
C MET A 20 20.40 -21.66 -7.52
N LEU A 21 20.55 -20.81 -8.55
CA LEU A 21 19.97 -19.46 -8.56
C LEU A 21 18.50 -19.46 -9.01
N ILE A 22 18.09 -20.51 -9.72
CA ILE A 22 16.69 -20.77 -10.11
C ILE A 22 16.33 -22.23 -9.84
N GLU A 23 15.05 -22.50 -9.63
CA GLU A 23 14.56 -23.84 -9.30
C GLU A 23 14.17 -24.66 -10.54
N ALA A 24 13.11 -24.26 -11.25
CA ALA A 24 12.65 -24.91 -12.47
C ALA A 24 12.07 -23.85 -13.40
N TYR A 25 12.11 -24.12 -14.69
CA TYR A 25 11.62 -23.19 -15.69
C TYR A 25 10.11 -22.99 -15.54
N GLY A 26 9.68 -21.73 -15.50
CA GLY A 26 8.27 -21.37 -15.43
C GLY A 26 7.61 -21.45 -14.05
N THR A 27 8.32 -21.88 -13.00
CA THR A 27 7.74 -21.96 -11.64
C THR A 27 7.84 -20.66 -10.85
N GLY A 28 8.74 -19.75 -11.25
CA GLY A 28 9.04 -18.51 -10.52
C GLY A 28 7.85 -17.55 -10.47
N VAL A 29 7.20 -17.27 -11.61
CA VAL A 29 6.06 -16.33 -11.65
C VAL A 29 4.87 -16.81 -10.79
N PRO A 30 4.40 -18.07 -10.91
CA PRO A 30 3.38 -18.59 -9.99
C PRO A 30 3.76 -18.44 -8.51
N LYS A 31 4.99 -18.78 -8.14
CA LYS A 31 5.49 -18.65 -6.75
C LYS A 31 5.50 -17.21 -6.25
N ILE A 32 5.90 -16.26 -7.11
CA ILE A 32 5.81 -14.83 -6.79
C ILE A 32 4.35 -14.49 -6.46
N PHE A 33 3.40 -14.80 -7.35
CA PHE A 33 1.98 -14.46 -7.11
C PHE A 33 1.39 -15.16 -5.87
N ASP A 34 1.74 -16.43 -5.64
CA ASP A 34 1.32 -17.17 -4.45
C ASP A 34 1.84 -16.53 -3.16
N SER A 35 3.06 -16.00 -3.16
CA SER A 35 3.63 -15.31 -2.00
C SER A 35 2.86 -14.04 -1.57
N TYR A 36 2.11 -13.43 -2.50
CA TYR A 36 1.26 -12.27 -2.24
C TYR A 36 -0.23 -12.64 -2.05
N LYS A 37 -0.59 -13.92 -1.96
CA LYS A 37 -2.01 -14.36 -1.90
C LYS A 37 -2.78 -13.76 -0.73
N LYS A 38 -2.12 -13.47 0.39
CA LYS A 38 -2.73 -12.85 1.60
C LYS A 38 -2.66 -11.32 1.63
N GLU A 39 -1.88 -10.70 0.74
CA GLU A 39 -1.67 -9.25 0.76
C GLU A 39 -2.85 -8.50 0.14
N LYS A 40 -3.17 -7.30 0.65
CA LYS A 40 -4.26 -6.46 0.11
C LYS A 40 -3.98 -6.01 -1.32
N VAL A 41 -2.74 -5.60 -1.61
CA VAL A 41 -2.28 -5.20 -2.93
C VAL A 41 -1.58 -6.40 -3.59
N LYS A 42 -1.90 -6.69 -4.86
CA LYS A 42 -1.34 -7.81 -5.61
C LYS A 42 -0.25 -7.36 -6.59
N PRO A 43 0.72 -8.24 -6.94
CA PRO A 43 1.64 -8.02 -8.05
C PRO A 43 0.90 -7.76 -9.36
N ARG A 44 1.48 -6.94 -10.22
CA ARG A 44 0.95 -6.63 -11.56
C ARG A 44 2.00 -6.92 -12.62
N ILE A 45 1.54 -7.46 -13.74
CA ILE A 45 2.35 -7.60 -14.96
C ILE A 45 1.70 -6.72 -16.03
N GLU A 46 2.49 -5.82 -16.58
CA GLU A 46 2.12 -4.98 -17.71
C GLU A 46 3.00 -5.38 -18.89
N THR A 47 2.43 -5.46 -20.09
CA THR A 47 3.15 -5.85 -21.30
C THR A 47 3.06 -4.75 -22.34
N SER A 48 4.12 -4.57 -23.10
CA SER A 48 4.24 -3.74 -24.28
C SER A 48 4.88 -4.58 -25.38
N ASP A 49 4.93 -4.07 -26.61
CA ASP A 49 5.43 -4.82 -27.77
C ASP A 49 6.86 -5.37 -27.58
N ASN A 50 7.71 -4.67 -26.83
CA ASN A 50 9.14 -5.00 -26.68
C ASN A 50 9.58 -5.31 -25.24
N ALA A 51 8.68 -5.20 -24.27
CA ALA A 51 9.03 -5.38 -22.87
C ALA A 51 7.81 -5.73 -22.02
N PHE A 52 8.07 -6.38 -20.89
CA PHE A 52 7.12 -6.50 -19.80
C PHE A 52 7.68 -5.86 -18.54
N LYS A 53 6.78 -5.35 -17.70
CA LYS A 53 7.08 -4.75 -16.40
C LYS A 53 6.35 -5.56 -15.35
N ILE A 54 7.07 -5.97 -14.30
CA ILE A 54 6.49 -6.60 -13.12
C ILE A 54 6.61 -5.62 -11.96
N THR A 55 5.48 -5.28 -11.33
CA THR A 55 5.42 -4.46 -10.13
C THR A 55 5.10 -5.33 -8.93
N LEU A 56 5.97 -5.32 -7.93
CA LEU A 56 5.81 -6.05 -6.67
C LEU A 56 5.49 -5.06 -5.54
N PRO A 57 4.37 -5.23 -4.82
CA PRO A 57 4.05 -4.41 -3.65
C PRO A 57 5.12 -4.54 -2.56
N ASN A 58 5.50 -3.44 -1.91
CA ASN A 58 6.42 -3.51 -0.78
C ASN A 58 5.73 -4.21 0.42
N ARG A 59 6.36 -5.27 0.94
CA ARG A 59 5.86 -6.03 2.11
C ARG A 59 6.52 -5.60 3.43
N ASN A 60 7.59 -4.81 3.35
CA ASN A 60 8.37 -4.35 4.50
C ASN A 60 7.89 -2.99 5.00
N GLU A 61 7.11 -2.28 4.19
CA GLU A 61 6.52 -1.01 4.60
C GLU A 61 5.31 -1.30 5.50
N PRO A 62 5.32 -0.88 6.78
CA PRO A 62 4.15 -0.98 7.63
C PRO A 62 3.04 -0.15 7.00
N GLY A 63 2.03 -0.82 6.43
CA GLY A 63 0.87 -0.12 5.89
C GLY A 63 0.27 0.78 6.97
N ILE A 64 -0.19 1.97 6.61
CA ILE A 64 -0.70 3.02 7.51
C ILE A 64 -1.47 2.40 8.70
N ASP A 65 -2.43 1.51 8.43
CA ASP A 65 -3.27 0.78 9.41
C ASP A 65 -2.51 0.10 10.58
N THR A 66 -1.27 -0.32 10.39
CA THR A 66 -0.45 -1.02 11.41
C THR A 66 0.19 -0.07 12.42
N GLN A 67 0.38 1.21 12.06
CA GLN A 67 0.94 2.24 12.94
C GLN A 67 -0.14 3.07 13.66
N LEU A 68 -1.41 2.91 13.28
CA LEU A 68 -2.51 3.68 13.84
C LEU A 68 -2.99 3.12 15.19
N ASN A 69 -3.14 4.01 16.16
CA ASN A 69 -3.92 3.72 17.36
C ASN A 69 -5.43 3.68 17.06
N ARG A 70 -6.26 3.30 18.05
CA ARG A 70 -7.72 3.15 17.88
C ARG A 70 -8.40 4.44 17.37
N SER A 71 -7.99 5.60 17.89
CA SER A 71 -8.56 6.89 17.49
C SER A 71 -8.16 7.26 16.07
N GLU A 72 -6.89 7.05 15.73
CA GLU A 72 -6.36 7.29 14.38
C GLU A 72 -7.03 6.38 13.34
N LYS A 73 -7.29 5.11 13.67
CA LYS A 73 -8.04 4.19 12.80
C LYS A 73 -9.43 4.69 12.49
N ALA A 74 -10.17 5.15 13.51
CA ALA A 74 -11.52 5.68 13.33
C ALA A 74 -11.51 6.95 12.45
N ILE A 75 -10.49 7.80 12.58
CA ILE A 75 -10.31 8.98 11.71
C ILE A 75 -10.03 8.56 10.26
N VAL A 76 -9.16 7.58 10.04
CA VAL A 76 -8.84 7.08 8.70
C VAL A 76 -10.06 6.39 8.06
N GLU A 77 -10.86 5.64 8.83
CA GLU A 77 -12.11 5.06 8.34
C GLU A 77 -13.13 6.13 7.94
N LEU A 78 -13.27 7.20 8.72
CA LEU A 78 -14.12 8.34 8.38
C LEU A 78 -13.65 9.02 7.09
N LEU A 79 -12.34 9.23 6.94
CA LEU A 79 -11.75 9.81 5.73
C LEU A 79 -11.94 8.93 4.49
N ARG A 80 -11.90 7.60 4.65
CA ARG A 80 -12.19 6.68 3.52
C ARG A 80 -13.64 6.76 3.06
N GLN A 81 -14.56 7.19 3.92
CA GLN A 81 -15.98 7.36 3.60
C GLN A 81 -16.29 8.76 3.04
N GLU A 82 -15.74 9.80 3.65
CA GLU A 82 -16.09 11.20 3.35
C GLU A 82 -15.07 11.90 2.43
N GLY A 83 -13.87 11.32 2.24
CA GLY A 83 -12.76 11.85 1.44
C GLY A 83 -11.99 13.00 2.10
N ARG A 84 -12.66 13.84 2.88
CA ARG A 84 -12.08 14.95 3.65
C ARG A 84 -12.85 15.14 4.94
N ILE A 85 -12.18 15.62 5.98
CA ILE A 85 -12.83 15.91 7.27
C ILE A 85 -12.36 17.23 7.87
N LYS A 86 -13.15 17.78 8.77
CA LYS A 86 -12.83 18.92 9.63
C LYS A 86 -12.60 18.45 11.05
N ARG A 87 -11.87 19.25 11.83
CA ARG A 87 -11.61 18.96 13.25
C ARG A 87 -12.90 18.75 14.07
N LYS A 88 -13.99 19.45 13.73
CA LYS A 88 -15.31 19.27 14.37
C LYS A 88 -15.90 17.88 14.14
N GLU A 89 -15.65 17.26 12.97
CA GLU A 89 -16.11 15.91 12.68
C GLU A 89 -15.29 14.89 13.48
N VAL A 90 -13.99 15.13 13.67
CA VAL A 90 -13.14 14.32 14.58
C VAL A 90 -13.64 14.39 16.02
N GLU A 91 -13.99 15.58 16.51
CA GLU A 91 -14.57 15.77 17.85
C GLU A 91 -15.85 14.94 18.02
N LYS A 92 -16.76 15.01 17.04
CA LYS A 92 -18.03 14.29 17.04
C LYS A 92 -17.83 12.78 16.93
N GLN A 93 -16.96 12.33 16.03
CA GLN A 93 -16.71 10.91 15.77
C GLN A 93 -16.10 10.19 16.97
N LEU A 94 -15.19 10.87 17.69
CA LEU A 94 -14.49 10.28 18.82
C LEU A 94 -15.12 10.64 20.18
N GLY A 95 -16.06 11.59 20.21
CA GLY A 95 -16.68 12.06 21.46
C GLY A 95 -15.69 12.78 22.38
N ILE A 96 -14.74 13.53 21.82
CA ILE A 96 -13.63 14.15 22.56
C ILE A 96 -13.66 15.67 22.48
N SER A 97 -12.90 16.32 23.36
CA SER A 97 -12.79 17.78 23.38
C SER A 97 -12.09 18.34 22.13
N GLN A 98 -12.42 19.61 21.86
CA GLN A 98 -11.82 20.49 20.86
C GLN A 98 -10.27 20.43 20.85
N SER A 99 -9.66 20.51 22.03
CA SER A 99 -8.21 20.49 22.22
C SER A 99 -7.61 19.11 21.95
N MET A 100 -8.28 18.04 22.37
CA MET A 100 -7.83 16.67 22.14
C MET A 100 -7.90 16.30 20.66
N ALA A 101 -9.01 16.62 19.99
CA ALA A 101 -9.15 16.43 18.55
C ALA A 101 -8.04 17.17 17.80
N GLY A 102 -7.81 18.44 18.15
CA GLY A 102 -6.74 19.25 17.56
C GLY A 102 -5.33 18.73 17.81
N ARG A 103 -5.09 18.00 18.90
CA ARG A 103 -3.83 17.29 19.14
C ARG A 103 -3.71 16.08 18.23
N ILE A 104 -4.73 15.22 18.18
CA ILE A 104 -4.69 13.98 17.37
C ILE A 104 -4.49 14.28 15.89
N VAL A 105 -5.23 15.23 15.29
CA VAL A 105 -5.00 15.56 13.86
C VAL A 105 -3.64 16.18 13.61
N ARG A 106 -3.05 16.93 14.55
CA ARG A 106 -1.66 17.41 14.40
C ARG A 106 -0.67 16.26 14.44
N ASP A 107 -0.79 15.38 15.44
CA ASP A 107 0.08 14.20 15.56
C ASP A 107 -0.01 13.32 14.29
N MET A 108 -1.19 13.20 13.67
CA MET A 108 -1.38 12.47 12.40
C MET A 108 -0.79 13.19 11.17
N VAL A 109 -0.77 14.52 11.16
CA VAL A 109 -0.09 15.30 10.11
C VAL A 109 1.43 15.17 10.26
N ASP A 110 1.94 15.25 11.49
CA ASP A 110 3.37 15.09 11.79
C ASP A 110 3.89 13.69 11.44
N LYS A 111 3.02 12.67 11.53
CA LYS A 111 3.27 11.29 11.08
C LYS A 111 3.13 11.10 9.56
N GLU A 112 2.87 12.16 8.81
CA GLU A 112 2.62 12.12 7.37
C GLU A 112 1.45 11.22 6.94
N ILE A 113 0.46 11.00 7.82
CA ILE A 113 -0.75 10.24 7.48
C ILE A 113 -1.80 11.15 6.84
N LEU A 114 -1.83 12.42 7.23
CA LEU A 114 -2.80 13.41 6.78
C LEU A 114 -2.12 14.61 6.12
N ASP A 115 -2.77 15.13 5.08
CA ASP A 115 -2.48 16.44 4.49
C ASP A 115 -3.50 17.48 4.96
N VAL A 116 -3.03 18.73 5.09
CA VAL A 116 -3.85 19.87 5.50
C VAL A 116 -4.18 20.75 4.29
N ARG A 117 -5.45 21.06 4.09
CA ARG A 117 -5.93 21.98 3.06
C ARG A 117 -6.74 23.12 3.68
N GLY A 118 -6.59 24.33 3.14
CA GLY A 118 -7.30 25.52 3.62
C GLY A 118 -6.67 26.17 4.86
N GLN A 119 -7.32 27.21 5.38
CA GLN A 119 -6.81 28.02 6.50
C GLN A 119 -7.92 28.37 7.51
N GLY A 120 -7.54 28.38 8.79
CA GLY A 120 -8.41 28.78 9.89
C GLY A 120 -9.70 27.95 9.97
N LYS A 121 -10.85 28.60 9.81
CA LYS A 121 -12.16 27.93 9.84
C LYS A 121 -12.42 26.99 8.66
N ASN A 122 -11.64 27.14 7.59
CA ASN A 122 -11.74 26.33 6.36
C ASN A 122 -10.67 25.24 6.30
N THR A 123 -9.99 24.93 7.41
CA THR A 123 -9.01 23.85 7.47
C THR A 123 -9.72 22.49 7.38
N GLU A 124 -9.32 21.72 6.38
CA GLU A 124 -9.76 20.36 6.08
C GLU A 124 -8.54 19.44 6.06
N TYR A 125 -8.75 18.19 6.48
CA TYR A 125 -7.74 17.15 6.51
C TYR A 125 -8.11 16.08 5.49
N LEU A 126 -7.12 15.56 4.78
CA LEU A 126 -7.26 14.47 3.81
C LEU A 126 -6.21 13.40 4.11
N LEU A 127 -6.44 12.18 3.64
CA LEU A 127 -5.38 11.17 3.63
C LEU A 127 -4.27 11.65 2.68
N LYS A 128 -3.02 11.52 3.13
CA LYS A 128 -1.85 11.77 2.30
C LYS A 128 -1.73 10.66 1.25
N ASP A 129 -1.39 11.04 0.01
CA ASP A 129 -1.24 10.15 -1.15
C ASP A 129 -0.01 9.24 -1.04
#